data_AF-A0A1J5RF37-F1
#
_entry.id   AF-A0A1J5RF37-F1
#
_cell.length_a   1.000
_cell.length_b   1.000
_cell.length_c   1.000
_cell.angle_alpha   90.00
_cell.angle_beta   90.00
_cell.angle_gamma   90.00
#
_symmetry.space_group_name_H-M   'P 1'
#
loop_
_entity.id
_entity.type
_entity.pdbx_description
1 polymer ?
#
loop_
_entity_poly.entity_id
_entity_poly.type
_entity_poly.pdbx_seq_one_letter_code
_entity_poly.pdbx_strand_id
1 'polypeptide(L)'
;MSRQNAPIDAAVDRLAAAYRHAGLPPLRAPDRVDAVIEEIHAEIAPLRLPEELERFWRLVDPESVTVAPYPHPMSVAFALRSWRMHRDEAPGMAPRALFPFAYESHGFLSIELEDGRGNGGTVLEWGYGDEAFRVRFPALSAYLDLLATMIESDELVRHDGSLGRVEFDPERRWPGAQAVRLASIGALPGLGLEREIPQDVRAWPEHWLLSEGLAADARTPRGATTTVADLLRDATAGGAASGTIRARVSRLVGSADGRRVAVADGSGVLDVWCPSAVCTYGPVIEREFEFDVVVRPAPPAPPDWAPEHREIQQKALDHDLIGAQDAVARLYSMAFETPAAAEATAVRPVE
;
A
#
# COMPACT_ATOMS: atom_id res chain seq x y z
N MET A 1 -31.90 -30.04 -11.01
CA MET A 1 -30.99 -29.49 -9.99
C MET A 1 -30.86 -28.01 -10.27
N SER A 2 -31.54 -27.15 -9.50
CA SER A 2 -31.37 -25.71 -9.61
C SER A 2 -29.94 -25.36 -9.22
N ARG A 3 -29.16 -24.74 -10.12
CA ARG A 3 -27.89 -24.11 -9.76
C ARG A 3 -28.23 -23.04 -8.74
N GLN A 4 -27.73 -23.15 -7.51
CA GLN A 4 -27.66 -21.99 -6.63
C GLN A 4 -26.69 -21.01 -7.31
N ASN A 5 -27.18 -19.84 -7.70
CA ASN A 5 -26.34 -18.77 -8.22
C ASN A 5 -25.38 -18.32 -7.11
N ALA A 6 -24.14 -18.00 -7.47
CA ALA A 6 -23.20 -17.39 -6.55
C ALA A 6 -23.79 -16.09 -5.98
N PRO A 7 -23.49 -15.70 -4.72
CA PRO A 7 -24.02 -14.49 -4.10
C PRO A 7 -23.84 -13.23 -4.95
N ILE A 8 -22.70 -13.14 -5.66
CA ILE A 8 -22.41 -12.03 -6.57
C ILE A 8 -23.34 -11.93 -7.78
N ASP A 9 -23.75 -13.05 -8.38
CA ASP A 9 -24.65 -13.06 -9.54
C ASP A 9 -26.01 -12.46 -9.15
N ALA A 10 -26.51 -12.84 -7.97
CA ALA A 10 -27.76 -12.29 -7.44
C ALA A 10 -27.66 -10.79 -7.11
N ALA A 11 -26.51 -10.35 -6.57
CA ALA A 11 -26.27 -8.93 -6.28
C ALA A 11 -26.19 -8.08 -7.57
N VAL A 12 -25.54 -8.60 -8.63
CA VAL A 12 -25.51 -7.97 -9.95
C VAL A 12 -26.90 -7.90 -10.58
N ASP A 13 -27.66 -9.00 -10.54
CA ASP A 13 -29.04 -9.04 -11.05
C ASP A 13 -29.93 -8.00 -10.35
N ARG A 14 -29.78 -7.87 -9.03
CA ARG A 14 -30.51 -6.88 -8.23
C ARG A 14 -30.09 -5.46 -8.59
N LEU A 15 -28.79 -5.18 -8.71
CA LEU A 15 -28.31 -3.87 -9.13
C LEU A 15 -28.85 -3.50 -10.52
N ALA A 16 -28.83 -4.43 -11.47
CA ALA A 16 -29.39 -4.22 -12.80
C ALA A 16 -30.91 -3.94 -12.75
N ALA A 17 -31.64 -4.60 -11.85
CA ALA A 17 -33.06 -4.32 -11.64
C ALA A 17 -33.31 -2.93 -11.04
N ALA A 18 -32.51 -2.52 -10.05
CA ALA A 18 -32.57 -1.18 -9.45
C ALA A 18 -32.30 -0.09 -10.50
N TYR A 19 -31.28 -0.28 -11.35
CA TYR A 19 -30.97 0.62 -12.47
C TYR A 19 -32.15 0.79 -13.43
N ARG A 20 -32.77 -0.33 -13.85
CA ARG A 20 -33.96 -0.29 -14.73
C ARG A 20 -35.13 0.43 -14.06
N HIS A 21 -35.37 0.19 -12.77
CA HIS A 21 -36.46 0.82 -12.03
C HIS A 21 -36.26 2.34 -11.90
N ALA A 22 -35.04 2.78 -11.64
CA ALA A 22 -34.68 4.19 -11.50
C ALA A 22 -34.55 4.95 -12.84
N GLY A 23 -34.71 4.25 -13.98
CA GLY A 23 -34.57 4.81 -15.32
C GLY A 23 -33.12 5.17 -15.69
N LEU A 24 -32.14 4.51 -15.07
CA LEU A 24 -30.72 4.71 -15.36
C LEU A 24 -30.30 3.93 -16.64
N PRO A 25 -29.22 4.36 -17.33
CA PRO A 25 -28.63 3.59 -18.42
C PRO A 25 -28.31 2.16 -17.98
N PRO A 26 -28.59 1.12 -18.79
CA PRO A 26 -28.42 -0.26 -18.36
C PRO A 26 -26.94 -0.59 -18.10
N LEU A 27 -26.71 -1.45 -17.09
CA LEU A 27 -25.41 -2.11 -16.93
C LEU A 27 -25.12 -2.97 -18.16
N ARG A 28 -23.86 -2.98 -18.60
CA ARG A 28 -23.39 -3.73 -19.77
C ARG A 28 -22.39 -4.77 -19.33
N ALA A 29 -22.28 -5.87 -20.06
CA ALA A 29 -21.12 -6.74 -19.95
C ALA A 29 -19.95 -6.14 -20.74
N PRO A 30 -18.68 -6.37 -20.35
CA PRO A 30 -17.54 -5.90 -21.12
C PRO A 30 -17.32 -6.77 -22.36
N ASP A 31 -16.75 -6.17 -23.41
CA ASP A 31 -16.50 -6.89 -24.67
C ASP A 31 -15.32 -7.87 -24.59
N ARG A 32 -14.27 -7.54 -23.81
CA ARG A 32 -13.02 -8.31 -23.72
C ARG A 32 -12.28 -8.11 -22.39
N VAL A 33 -12.57 -8.96 -21.40
CA VAL A 33 -11.93 -8.89 -20.08
C VAL A 33 -11.03 -10.07 -19.75
N ASP A 34 -11.29 -11.25 -20.34
CA ASP A 34 -10.62 -12.50 -19.95
C ASP A 34 -9.10 -12.45 -20.10
N ALA A 35 -8.58 -11.87 -21.19
CA ALA A 35 -7.13 -11.76 -21.37
C ALA A 35 -6.45 -10.93 -20.26
N VAL A 36 -7.12 -9.90 -19.74
CA VAL A 36 -6.60 -9.08 -18.65
C VAL A 36 -6.75 -9.82 -17.31
N ILE A 37 -7.82 -10.60 -17.12
CA ILE A 37 -7.99 -11.45 -15.93
C ILE A 37 -6.88 -12.51 -15.85
N GLU A 38 -6.54 -13.16 -16.96
CA GLU A 38 -5.43 -14.13 -17.01
C GLU A 38 -4.08 -13.45 -16.70
N GLU A 39 -3.87 -12.22 -17.18
CA GLU A 39 -2.68 -11.43 -16.83
C GLU A 39 -2.65 -11.09 -15.33
N ILE A 40 -3.80 -10.71 -14.75
CA ILE A 40 -3.92 -10.49 -13.31
C ILE A 40 -3.54 -11.75 -12.54
N HIS A 41 -4.08 -12.92 -12.91
CA HIS A 41 -3.77 -14.19 -12.24
C HIS A 41 -2.27 -14.50 -12.25
N ALA A 42 -1.59 -14.25 -13.38
CA ALA A 42 -0.15 -14.45 -13.48
C ALA A 42 0.65 -13.48 -12.60
N GLU A 43 0.21 -12.22 -12.50
CA GLU A 43 0.90 -11.15 -11.77
C GLU A 43 0.76 -11.24 -10.25
N ILE A 44 -0.41 -11.68 -9.75
CA ILE A 44 -0.69 -11.73 -8.32
C ILE A 44 -0.28 -13.06 -7.66
N ALA A 45 0.12 -14.06 -8.44
CA ALA A 45 0.55 -15.35 -7.92
C ALA A 45 1.67 -15.18 -6.87
N PRO A 46 1.63 -15.91 -5.73
CA PRO A 46 0.74 -17.05 -5.44
C PRO A 46 -0.64 -16.68 -4.87
N LEU A 47 -0.95 -15.39 -4.70
CA LEU A 47 -2.30 -14.96 -4.30
C LEU A 47 -3.30 -15.22 -5.44
N ARG A 48 -4.59 -15.15 -5.13
CA ARG A 48 -5.66 -15.33 -6.13
C ARG A 48 -6.70 -14.23 -6.02
N LEU A 49 -7.29 -13.91 -7.16
CA LEU A 49 -8.41 -12.98 -7.23
C LEU A 49 -9.64 -13.63 -6.59
N PRO A 50 -10.37 -12.94 -5.68
CA PRO A 50 -11.62 -13.48 -5.15
C PRO A 50 -12.64 -13.73 -6.26
N GLU A 51 -13.37 -14.85 -6.18
CA GLU A 51 -14.36 -15.25 -7.20
C GLU A 51 -15.37 -14.13 -7.49
N GLU A 52 -15.82 -13.41 -6.46
CA GLU A 52 -16.79 -12.33 -6.62
C GLU A 52 -16.28 -11.19 -7.50
N LEU A 53 -15.00 -10.78 -7.36
CA LEU A 53 -14.46 -9.68 -8.16
C LEU A 53 -14.28 -10.09 -9.62
N GLU A 54 -13.75 -11.30 -9.84
CA GLU A 54 -13.61 -11.86 -11.19
C GLU A 54 -14.97 -11.97 -11.88
N ARG A 55 -15.96 -12.48 -11.16
CA ARG A 55 -17.32 -12.66 -11.66
C ARG A 55 -18.00 -11.33 -11.94
N PHE A 56 -17.87 -10.34 -11.05
CA PHE A 56 -18.34 -8.98 -11.27
C PHE A 56 -17.78 -8.40 -12.57
N TRP A 57 -16.46 -8.45 -12.77
CA TRP A 57 -15.85 -7.93 -13.98
C TRP A 57 -16.24 -8.67 -15.26
N ARG A 58 -16.62 -9.95 -15.20
CA ARG A 58 -17.17 -10.65 -16.37
C ARG A 58 -18.63 -10.29 -16.67
N LEU A 59 -19.39 -9.84 -15.68
CA LEU A 59 -20.81 -9.53 -15.83
C LEU A 59 -21.08 -8.04 -16.07
N VAL A 60 -20.23 -7.18 -15.54
CA VAL A 60 -20.42 -5.74 -15.49
C VAL A 60 -19.15 -5.04 -15.99
N ASP A 61 -19.31 -4.28 -17.06
CA ASP A 61 -18.38 -3.23 -17.48
C ASP A 61 -18.44 -2.10 -16.43
N PRO A 62 -17.36 -1.86 -15.67
CA PRO A 62 -17.34 -0.83 -14.64
C PRO A 62 -17.73 0.57 -15.15
N GLU A 63 -17.46 0.87 -16.42
CA GLU A 63 -17.84 2.16 -17.03
C GLU A 63 -19.37 2.31 -17.22
N SER A 64 -20.11 1.20 -17.22
CA SER A 64 -21.58 1.22 -17.27
C SER A 64 -22.22 1.51 -15.91
N VAL A 65 -21.45 1.49 -14.82
CA VAL A 65 -21.91 1.87 -13.47
C VAL A 65 -21.90 3.39 -13.36
N THR A 66 -22.95 4.03 -13.90
CA THR A 66 -23.05 5.50 -13.98
C THR A 66 -23.32 6.21 -12.66
N VAL A 67 -23.70 5.47 -11.62
CA VAL A 67 -24.04 5.99 -10.30
C VAL A 67 -23.42 5.05 -9.26
N ALA A 68 -22.40 5.54 -8.59
CA ALA A 68 -21.78 4.88 -7.44
C ALA A 68 -21.33 5.96 -6.43
N PRO A 69 -21.29 5.64 -5.13
CA PRO A 69 -20.60 6.48 -4.17
C PRO A 69 -19.11 6.50 -4.48
N TYR A 70 -18.45 7.57 -4.03
CA TYR A 70 -17.01 7.67 -4.03
C TYR A 70 -16.36 6.47 -3.29
N PRO A 71 -15.26 5.90 -3.81
CA PRO A 71 -14.70 6.07 -5.16
C PRO A 71 -15.42 5.20 -6.20
N HIS A 72 -15.37 5.61 -7.48
CA HIS A 72 -16.05 4.90 -8.57
C HIS A 72 -15.34 3.62 -9.03
N PRO A 73 -16.08 2.55 -9.39
CA PRO A 73 -15.52 1.35 -9.99
C PRO A 73 -14.68 1.67 -11.24
N MET A 74 -13.53 1.01 -11.38
CA MET A 74 -12.63 1.21 -12.51
C MET A 74 -12.52 0.00 -13.41
N SER A 75 -12.06 0.22 -14.64
CA SER A 75 -11.80 -0.86 -15.60
C SER A 75 -10.72 -1.83 -15.09
N VAL A 76 -10.82 -3.08 -15.52
CA VAL A 76 -9.90 -4.16 -15.10
C VAL A 76 -8.45 -3.87 -15.45
N ALA A 77 -8.22 -3.28 -16.63
CA ALA A 77 -6.88 -2.87 -17.06
C ALA A 77 -6.31 -1.75 -16.17
N PHE A 78 -7.15 -0.79 -15.76
CA PHE A 78 -6.71 0.27 -14.85
C PHE A 78 -6.46 -0.28 -13.44
N ALA A 79 -7.27 -1.23 -12.98
CA ALA A 79 -7.07 -1.92 -11.72
C ALA A 79 -5.71 -2.63 -11.64
N LEU A 80 -5.35 -3.42 -12.66
CA LEU A 80 -4.04 -4.07 -12.75
C LEU A 80 -2.89 -3.05 -12.78
N ARG A 81 -3.03 -1.97 -13.56
CA ARG A 81 -2.02 -0.91 -13.62
C ARG A 81 -1.82 -0.26 -12.24
N SER A 82 -2.90 0.07 -11.54
CA SER A 82 -2.84 0.68 -10.20
C SER A 82 -2.19 -0.26 -9.19
N TRP A 83 -2.50 -1.56 -9.25
CA TRP A 83 -1.85 -2.55 -8.39
C TRP A 83 -0.33 -2.65 -8.66
N ARG A 84 0.09 -2.69 -9.93
CA ARG A 84 1.52 -2.68 -10.31
C ARG A 84 2.23 -1.42 -9.82
N MET A 85 1.60 -0.26 -9.95
CA MET A 85 2.13 1.00 -9.44
C MET A 85 2.34 0.94 -7.92
N HIS A 86 1.37 0.44 -7.15
CA HIS A 86 1.54 0.25 -5.70
C HIS A 86 2.68 -0.74 -5.38
N ARG A 87 2.79 -1.84 -6.12
CA ARG A 87 3.82 -2.87 -5.93
C ARG A 87 5.24 -2.37 -6.24
N ASP A 88 5.40 -1.68 -7.37
CA ASP A 88 6.70 -1.43 -7.99
C ASP A 88 7.21 -0.01 -7.72
N GLU A 89 6.33 0.98 -7.67
CA GLU A 89 6.71 2.40 -7.53
C GLU A 89 6.55 2.90 -6.07
N ALA A 90 5.71 2.26 -5.27
CA ALA A 90 5.38 2.67 -3.92
C ALA A 90 5.40 1.50 -2.89
N PRO A 91 6.49 0.72 -2.80
CA PRO A 91 6.54 -0.45 -1.93
C PRO A 91 6.29 -0.08 -0.46
N GLY A 92 5.42 -0.85 0.21
CA GLY A 92 5.01 -0.63 1.59
C GLY A 92 3.94 0.44 1.79
N MET A 93 3.47 1.09 0.71
CA MET A 93 2.37 2.06 0.79
C MET A 93 1.01 1.38 0.95
N ALA A 94 0.79 0.29 0.22
CA ALA A 94 -0.35 -0.59 0.34
C ALA A 94 0.10 -2.06 0.27
N PRO A 95 -0.54 -2.99 1.01
CA PRO A 95 -0.20 -4.40 0.96
C PRO A 95 -0.48 -4.98 -0.42
N ARG A 96 0.41 -5.85 -0.92
CA ARG A 96 0.18 -6.67 -2.12
C ARG A 96 -1.09 -7.50 -2.03
N ALA A 97 -1.52 -7.84 -0.82
CA ALA A 97 -2.80 -8.50 -0.54
C ALA A 97 -4.03 -7.65 -0.89
N LEU A 98 -3.90 -6.35 -1.17
CA LEU A 98 -5.03 -5.49 -1.56
C LEU A 98 -5.00 -5.19 -3.05
N PHE A 99 -6.05 -5.61 -3.77
CA PHE A 99 -6.22 -5.34 -5.19
C PHE A 99 -7.28 -4.26 -5.41
N PRO A 100 -6.91 -3.09 -5.94
CA PRO A 100 -7.85 -1.99 -6.11
C PRO A 100 -8.88 -2.36 -7.21
N PHE A 101 -10.16 -2.01 -7.01
CA PHE A 101 -11.22 -2.17 -8.02
C PHE A 101 -12.07 -0.91 -8.23
N ALA A 102 -11.89 0.11 -7.36
CA ALA A 102 -12.46 1.43 -7.52
C ALA A 102 -11.40 2.50 -7.23
N TYR A 103 -11.45 3.62 -7.94
CA TYR A 103 -10.53 4.75 -7.76
C TYR A 103 -11.18 6.07 -8.15
N GLU A 104 -11.03 7.08 -7.32
CA GLU A 104 -11.37 8.47 -7.63
C GLU A 104 -10.56 9.40 -6.72
N SER A 105 -10.01 10.49 -7.27
CA SER A 105 -9.35 11.58 -6.51
C SER A 105 -8.45 11.12 -5.34
N HIS A 106 -7.60 10.12 -5.59
CA HIS A 106 -6.66 9.53 -4.62
C HIS A 106 -7.24 8.56 -3.59
N GLY A 107 -8.55 8.31 -3.58
CA GLY A 107 -9.18 7.25 -2.80
C GLY A 107 -9.37 5.97 -3.62
N PHE A 108 -9.24 4.83 -2.93
CA PHE A 108 -9.37 3.50 -3.48
C PHE A 108 -10.39 2.69 -2.69
N LEU A 109 -11.19 1.87 -3.38
CA LEU A 109 -11.68 0.63 -2.79
C LEU A 109 -10.84 -0.51 -3.34
N SER A 110 -10.35 -1.33 -2.43
CA SER A 110 -9.60 -2.54 -2.72
C SER A 110 -10.32 -3.74 -2.17
N ILE A 111 -10.19 -4.87 -2.85
CA ILE A 111 -10.57 -6.17 -2.31
C ILE A 111 -9.32 -6.89 -1.82
N GLU A 112 -9.44 -7.58 -0.71
CA GLU A 112 -8.39 -8.46 -0.22
C GLU A 112 -8.28 -9.71 -1.11
N LEU A 113 -7.09 -10.00 -1.60
CA LEU A 113 -6.77 -11.18 -2.39
C LEU A 113 -6.78 -12.44 -1.52
N GLU A 114 -7.08 -13.58 -2.13
CA GLU A 114 -7.05 -14.86 -1.44
C GLU A 114 -5.62 -15.39 -1.30
N ASP A 115 -5.27 -15.86 -0.11
CA ASP A 115 -3.95 -16.41 0.21
C ASP A 115 -3.93 -17.95 0.29
N GLY A 116 -5.05 -18.61 0.00
CA GLY A 116 -5.23 -20.05 0.11
C GLY A 116 -5.37 -20.58 1.55
N ARG A 117 -5.36 -19.71 2.56
CA ARG A 117 -5.52 -20.04 3.99
C ARG A 117 -6.92 -19.69 4.52
N GLY A 118 -7.78 -19.18 3.64
CA GLY A 118 -9.13 -18.75 3.96
C GLY A 118 -9.27 -17.25 4.19
N ASN A 119 -8.21 -16.46 4.00
CA ASN A 119 -8.27 -15.00 3.99
C ASN A 119 -8.63 -14.50 2.57
N GLY A 120 -9.20 -13.30 2.45
CA GLY A 120 -9.60 -12.71 1.17
C GLY A 120 -11.07 -12.30 1.09
N GLY A 121 -11.40 -11.50 0.07
CA GLY A 121 -12.76 -11.07 -0.27
C GLY A 121 -13.26 -9.82 0.46
N THR A 122 -12.63 -9.43 1.57
CA THR A 122 -12.98 -8.20 2.31
C THR A 122 -12.74 -6.97 1.44
N VAL A 123 -13.66 -5.98 1.47
CA VAL A 123 -13.51 -4.70 0.77
C VAL A 123 -13.05 -3.62 1.76
N LEU A 124 -11.93 -2.99 1.44
CA LEU A 124 -11.30 -1.95 2.25
C LEU A 124 -11.20 -0.65 1.45
N GLU A 125 -11.39 0.47 2.13
CA GLU A 125 -11.10 1.80 1.62
C GLU A 125 -9.76 2.30 2.14
N TRP A 126 -9.03 3.00 1.29
CA TRP A 126 -7.82 3.74 1.66
C TRP A 126 -7.56 4.83 0.64
N GLY A 127 -7.01 5.97 1.08
CA GLY A 127 -6.57 7.04 0.19
C GLY A 127 -5.15 7.52 0.47
N TYR A 128 -4.53 8.20 -0.51
CA TYR A 128 -3.22 8.83 -0.26
C TYR A 128 -3.32 9.87 0.85
N GLY A 129 -2.46 9.73 1.86
CA GLY A 129 -2.45 10.59 3.05
C GLY A 129 -3.32 10.08 4.20
N ASP A 130 -4.08 8.99 4.01
CA ASP A 130 -4.79 8.34 5.11
C ASP A 130 -3.83 7.56 6.01
N GLU A 131 -4.15 7.55 7.31
CA GLU A 131 -3.39 6.83 8.32
C GLU A 131 -3.77 5.34 8.44
N ALA A 132 -4.85 4.89 7.80
CA ALA A 132 -5.38 3.54 7.94
C ALA A 132 -6.19 3.04 6.73
N PHE A 133 -6.18 1.71 6.53
CA PHE A 133 -7.11 0.97 5.69
C PHE A 133 -8.39 0.68 6.48
N ARG A 134 -9.55 1.04 5.94
CA ARG A 134 -10.84 0.90 6.62
C ARG A 134 -11.71 -0.16 5.97
N VAL A 135 -12.11 -1.17 6.72
CA VAL A 135 -13.08 -2.17 6.23
C VAL A 135 -14.39 -1.46 5.94
N ARG A 136 -14.88 -1.59 4.71
CA ARG A 136 -16.16 -1.01 4.26
C ARG A 136 -17.23 -2.08 4.05
N PHE A 137 -16.84 -3.23 3.51
CA PHE A 137 -17.76 -4.34 3.26
C PHE A 137 -17.07 -5.69 3.50
N PRO A 138 -17.82 -6.73 3.92
CA PRO A 138 -17.26 -8.07 4.12
C PRO A 138 -16.98 -8.79 2.79
N ALA A 139 -17.60 -8.33 1.71
CA ALA A 139 -17.58 -8.93 0.38
C ALA A 139 -18.02 -7.89 -0.66
N LEU A 140 -17.73 -8.12 -1.94
CA LEU A 140 -18.15 -7.24 -3.03
C LEU A 140 -19.66 -7.29 -3.25
N SER A 141 -20.29 -8.46 -3.10
CA SER A 141 -21.74 -8.64 -3.15
C SER A 141 -22.46 -7.72 -2.16
N ALA A 142 -21.94 -7.56 -0.95
CA ALA A 142 -22.50 -6.67 0.06
C ALA A 142 -22.42 -5.17 -0.31
N TYR A 143 -21.37 -4.76 -1.03
CA TYR A 143 -21.25 -3.42 -1.61
C TYR A 143 -22.32 -3.20 -2.69
N LEU A 144 -22.44 -4.11 -3.65
CA LEU A 144 -23.43 -4.02 -4.73
C LEU A 144 -24.87 -4.05 -4.20
N ASP A 145 -25.14 -4.87 -3.18
CA ASP A 145 -26.44 -4.91 -2.52
C ASP A 145 -26.79 -3.59 -1.82
N LEU A 146 -25.80 -2.92 -1.21
CA LEU A 146 -26.06 -1.62 -0.60
C LEU A 146 -26.31 -0.57 -1.68
N LEU A 147 -25.51 -0.56 -2.75
CA LEU A 147 -25.70 0.33 -3.89
C LEU A 147 -27.10 0.17 -4.49
N ALA A 148 -27.53 -1.07 -4.76
CA ALA A 148 -28.88 -1.36 -5.24
C ALA A 148 -29.96 -0.85 -4.28
N THR A 149 -29.78 -1.06 -2.96
CA THR A 149 -30.73 -0.58 -1.94
C THR A 149 -30.88 0.94 -1.96
N MET A 150 -29.79 1.67 -2.17
CA MET A 150 -29.81 3.14 -2.19
C MET A 150 -30.49 3.66 -3.46
N ILE A 151 -30.22 3.04 -4.61
CA ILE A 151 -30.91 3.36 -5.88
C ILE A 151 -32.41 3.06 -5.77
N GLU A 152 -32.79 1.91 -5.21
CA GLU A 152 -34.19 1.53 -4.93
C GLU A 152 -34.89 2.53 -4.00
N SER A 153 -34.12 3.20 -3.14
CA SER A 153 -34.62 4.19 -2.18
C SER A 153 -34.61 5.63 -2.71
N ASP A 154 -34.33 5.82 -4.01
CA ASP A 154 -34.19 7.12 -4.69
C ASP A 154 -33.18 8.06 -3.99
N GLU A 155 -32.09 7.50 -3.45
CA GLU A 155 -30.96 8.27 -2.89
C GLU A 155 -30.05 8.79 -4.00
N LEU A 156 -30.65 9.49 -4.97
CA LEU A 156 -30.01 10.00 -6.17
C LEU A 156 -30.24 11.51 -6.27
N VAL A 157 -29.22 12.26 -6.67
CA VAL A 157 -29.34 13.67 -7.03
C VAL A 157 -29.46 13.76 -8.54
N ARG A 158 -30.55 14.38 -9.02
CA ARG A 158 -30.74 14.68 -10.43
C ARG A 158 -30.42 16.15 -10.64
N HIS A 159 -29.43 16.43 -11.49
CA HIS A 159 -29.02 17.79 -11.78
C HIS A 159 -29.77 18.33 -13.01
N ASP A 160 -30.49 19.44 -12.83
CA ASP A 160 -31.19 20.13 -13.91
C ASP A 160 -30.18 20.88 -14.80
N GLY A 161 -29.72 20.22 -15.87
CA GLY A 161 -28.79 20.78 -16.86
C GLY A 161 -28.86 20.04 -18.20
N SER A 162 -28.17 20.54 -19.24
CA SER A 162 -28.22 20.02 -20.61
C SER A 162 -27.78 18.56 -20.78
N LEU A 163 -27.17 17.97 -19.75
CA LEU A 163 -26.68 16.60 -19.73
C LEU A 163 -27.47 15.67 -18.77
N GLY A 164 -28.44 16.19 -18.01
CA GLY A 164 -29.28 15.37 -17.11
C GLY A 164 -28.50 14.41 -16.21
N ARG A 165 -27.39 14.88 -15.63
CA ARG A 165 -26.48 14.04 -14.83
C ARG A 165 -27.20 13.58 -13.57
N VAL A 166 -27.16 12.27 -13.31
CA VAL A 166 -27.60 11.67 -12.06
C VAL A 166 -26.36 11.32 -11.26
N GLU A 167 -26.30 11.77 -10.03
CA GLU A 167 -25.19 11.49 -9.10
C GLU A 167 -25.73 10.79 -7.86
N PHE A 168 -24.85 10.02 -7.23
CA PHE A 168 -25.11 9.50 -5.90
C PHE A 168 -24.94 10.63 -4.88
N ASP A 169 -25.80 10.72 -3.86
CA ASP A 169 -25.57 11.62 -2.70
C ASP A 169 -24.86 10.83 -1.59
N PRO A 170 -23.51 10.85 -1.51
CA PRO A 170 -22.79 10.10 -0.50
C PRO A 170 -22.93 10.71 0.90
N GLU A 171 -23.38 11.95 1.06
CA GLU A 171 -23.42 12.64 2.36
C GLU A 171 -24.76 12.44 3.10
N ARG A 172 -25.79 11.97 2.41
CA ARG A 172 -27.08 11.63 3.03
C ARG A 172 -27.05 10.33 3.81
N ARG A 173 -27.51 9.22 3.21
CA ARG A 173 -27.80 7.97 3.95
C ARG A 173 -26.70 6.93 3.84
N TRP A 174 -25.78 7.07 2.88
CA TRP A 174 -24.77 6.05 2.61
C TRP A 174 -23.84 5.72 3.79
N PRO A 175 -23.21 6.70 4.48
CA PRO A 175 -22.27 6.39 5.55
C PRO A 175 -22.97 5.70 6.72
N GLY A 176 -24.18 6.16 7.06
CA GLY A 176 -25.02 5.55 8.09
C GLY A 176 -25.48 4.14 7.72
N ALA A 177 -25.94 3.93 6.48
CA ALA A 177 -26.39 2.61 6.02
C ALA A 177 -25.23 1.61 5.93
N GLN A 178 -24.06 2.06 5.49
CA GLN A 178 -22.83 1.26 5.49
C GLN A 178 -22.43 0.90 6.92
N ALA A 179 -22.40 1.86 7.85
CA ALA A 179 -22.04 1.61 9.25
C ALA A 179 -23.00 0.60 9.93
N VAL A 180 -24.30 0.70 9.68
CA VAL A 180 -25.29 -0.25 10.21
C VAL A 180 -25.05 -1.66 9.69
N ARG A 181 -24.75 -1.83 8.40
CA ARG A 181 -24.41 -3.14 7.83
C ARG A 181 -23.07 -3.66 8.35
N LEU A 182 -22.10 -2.77 8.54
CA LEU A 182 -20.79 -3.17 9.04
C LEU A 182 -20.88 -3.65 10.50
N ALA A 183 -21.71 -3.00 11.31
CA ALA A 183 -21.92 -3.35 12.71
C ALA A 183 -22.62 -4.70 12.91
N SER A 184 -23.36 -5.21 11.91
CA SER A 184 -23.99 -6.54 11.99
C SER A 184 -23.06 -7.68 11.61
N ILE A 185 -21.84 -7.39 11.13
CA ILE A 185 -20.87 -8.39 10.71
C ILE A 185 -19.99 -8.80 11.88
N GLY A 186 -19.88 -10.12 12.08
CA GLY A 186 -19.00 -10.73 13.07
C GLY A 186 -17.52 -10.68 12.71
N ALA A 187 -16.76 -11.69 13.10
CA ALA A 187 -15.35 -11.79 12.75
C ALA A 187 -15.18 -11.97 11.23
N LEU A 188 -14.25 -11.22 10.64
CA LEU A 188 -13.83 -11.32 9.25
C LEU A 188 -12.66 -12.31 9.11
N PRO A 189 -12.55 -13.05 8.00
CA PRO A 189 -11.36 -13.85 7.73
C PRO A 189 -10.10 -12.99 7.73
N GLY A 190 -9.04 -13.44 8.40
CA GLY A 190 -7.75 -12.74 8.49
C GLY A 190 -7.71 -11.50 9.38
N LEU A 191 -8.82 -10.76 9.47
CA LEU A 191 -8.88 -9.46 10.18
C LEU A 191 -9.63 -9.54 11.52
N GLY A 192 -10.37 -10.62 11.78
CA GLY A 192 -11.14 -10.77 13.02
C GLY A 192 -12.16 -9.64 13.22
N LEU A 193 -12.13 -9.00 14.39
CA LEU A 193 -13.02 -7.88 14.71
C LEU A 193 -12.45 -6.51 14.32
N GLU A 194 -11.23 -6.46 13.79
CA GLU A 194 -10.58 -5.22 13.40
C GLU A 194 -11.29 -4.60 12.19
N ARG A 195 -11.39 -3.27 12.18
CA ARG A 195 -12.09 -2.49 11.14
C ARG A 195 -11.24 -1.37 10.56
N GLU A 196 -10.19 -0.98 11.26
CA GLU A 196 -9.20 -0.01 10.81
C GLU A 196 -7.82 -0.63 11.02
N ILE A 197 -7.06 -0.80 9.96
CA ILE A 197 -5.71 -1.36 9.98
C ILE A 197 -4.76 -0.20 9.68
N PRO A 198 -3.79 0.13 10.54
CA PRO A 198 -2.88 1.23 10.28
C PRO A 198 -2.12 1.07 8.96
N GLN A 199 -1.84 2.19 8.29
CA GLN A 199 -1.02 2.18 7.07
C GLN A 199 0.39 1.65 7.35
N ASP A 200 0.87 1.83 8.57
CA ASP A 200 2.17 1.35 9.02
C ASP A 200 2.31 -0.17 8.87
N VAL A 201 3.22 -0.58 7.99
CA VAL A 201 3.55 -1.99 7.71
C VAL A 201 3.79 -2.81 8.98
N ARG A 202 4.31 -2.20 10.05
CA ARG A 202 4.59 -2.88 11.33
C ARG A 202 3.33 -3.41 12.01
N ALA A 203 2.19 -2.76 11.76
CA ALA A 203 0.89 -3.10 12.32
C ALA A 203 0.04 -3.97 11.40
N TRP A 204 0.52 -4.33 10.21
CA TRP A 204 -0.25 -5.14 9.29
C TRP A 204 -0.50 -6.56 9.83
N PRO A 205 -1.68 -7.14 9.53
CA PRO A 205 -1.97 -8.55 9.78
C PRO A 205 -0.90 -9.48 9.19
N GLU A 206 -0.72 -10.65 9.81
CA GLU A 206 0.32 -11.60 9.41
C GLU A 206 0.22 -12.02 7.93
N HIS A 207 -0.98 -12.28 7.42
CA HIS A 207 -1.16 -12.68 6.02
C HIS A 207 -0.84 -11.56 5.03
N TRP A 208 -0.99 -10.29 5.41
CA TRP A 208 -0.54 -9.15 4.60
C TRP A 208 0.98 -9.07 4.58
N LEU A 209 1.65 -9.27 5.72
CA LEU A 209 3.12 -9.33 5.76
C LEU A 209 3.66 -10.47 4.88
N LEU A 210 3.03 -11.64 4.95
CA LEU A 210 3.39 -12.78 4.11
C LEU A 210 3.22 -12.49 2.61
N SER A 211 2.24 -11.67 2.23
CA SER A 211 2.05 -11.24 0.84
C SER A 211 3.21 -10.37 0.31
N GLU A 212 3.93 -9.70 1.21
CA GLU A 212 5.17 -8.96 0.92
C GLU A 212 6.42 -9.83 0.99
N GLY A 213 6.28 -11.13 1.22
CA GLY A 213 7.40 -12.04 1.47
C GLY A 213 8.05 -11.84 2.83
N LEU A 214 7.38 -11.15 3.76
CA LEU A 214 7.89 -10.87 5.09
C LEU A 214 7.38 -11.93 6.07
N ALA A 215 8.31 -12.48 6.83
CA ALA A 215 7.95 -13.26 8.01
C ALA A 215 7.59 -12.31 9.17
N ALA A 216 6.59 -12.69 9.97
CA ALA A 216 6.15 -11.88 11.11
C ALA A 216 7.24 -11.72 12.19
N ASP A 217 8.23 -12.61 12.24
CA ASP A 217 9.37 -12.52 13.15
C ASP A 217 10.42 -11.51 12.68
N ALA A 218 10.44 -11.13 11.40
CA ALA A 218 11.39 -10.19 10.81
C ALA A 218 11.29 -8.79 11.44
N ARG A 219 10.16 -8.45 12.08
CA ARG A 219 9.97 -7.19 12.82
C ARG A 219 10.56 -7.20 14.22
N THR A 220 10.96 -8.35 14.75
CA THR A 220 11.34 -8.52 16.16
C THR A 220 12.84 -8.28 16.34
N PRO A 221 13.27 -7.28 17.14
CA PRO A 221 14.68 -7.12 17.49
C PRO A 221 15.27 -8.39 18.11
N ARG A 222 16.50 -8.73 17.73
CA ARG A 222 17.22 -9.92 18.24
C ARG A 222 18.22 -9.57 19.35
N GLY A 223 18.44 -8.28 19.59
CA GLY A 223 19.44 -7.76 20.51
C GLY A 223 20.74 -7.40 19.79
N ALA A 224 21.32 -6.26 20.17
CA ALA A 224 22.64 -5.88 19.69
C ALA A 224 23.70 -6.87 20.17
N THR A 225 24.56 -7.31 19.26
CA THR A 225 25.67 -8.22 19.53
C THR A 225 27.01 -7.50 19.58
N THR A 226 27.05 -6.24 19.15
CA THR A 226 28.26 -5.41 19.05
C THR A 226 27.90 -3.92 19.09
N THR A 227 28.92 -3.06 19.08
CA THR A 227 28.79 -1.60 18.96
C THR A 227 29.38 -1.11 17.63
N VAL A 228 29.01 0.10 17.22
CA VAL A 228 29.61 0.77 16.05
C VAL A 228 31.12 0.90 16.20
N ALA A 229 31.60 1.29 17.37
CA ALA A 229 33.03 1.45 17.63
C ALA A 229 33.80 0.12 17.52
N ASP A 230 33.21 -0.99 18.00
CA ASP A 230 33.82 -2.32 17.89
C ASP A 230 33.90 -2.79 16.44
N LEU A 231 32.80 -2.65 15.68
CA LEU A 231 32.76 -2.99 14.26
C LEU A 231 33.80 -2.23 13.43
N LEU A 232 33.92 -0.91 13.63
CA LEU A 232 34.88 -0.09 12.90
C LEU A 232 36.33 -0.44 13.26
N ARG A 233 36.59 -0.78 14.53
CA ARG A 233 37.91 -1.23 14.99
C ARG A 233 38.32 -2.53 14.30
N ASP A 234 37.43 -3.52 14.28
CA ASP A 234 37.68 -4.82 13.67
C ASP A 234 37.87 -4.70 12.14
N ALA A 235 37.06 -3.87 11.48
CA ALA A 235 37.18 -3.60 10.04
C ALA A 235 38.49 -2.89 9.67
N THR A 236 38.97 -1.98 10.52
CA THR A 236 40.23 -1.24 10.31
C THR A 236 41.45 -2.13 10.55
N ALA A 237 41.33 -3.12 11.43
CA ALA A 237 42.35 -4.16 11.61
C ALA A 237 42.46 -5.12 10.40
N GLY A 238 41.64 -4.94 9.36
CA GLY A 238 41.64 -5.74 8.14
C GLY A 238 40.80 -7.02 8.22
N GLY A 239 40.05 -7.22 9.30
CA GLY A 239 39.11 -8.33 9.44
C GLY A 239 37.80 -8.06 8.72
N ALA A 240 37.09 -9.12 8.35
CA ALA A 240 35.67 -9.02 8.01
C ALA A 240 34.89 -8.74 9.31
N ALA A 241 34.30 -7.55 9.42
CA ALA A 241 33.50 -7.17 10.59
C ALA A 241 32.01 -7.26 10.24
N SER A 242 31.27 -8.01 11.04
CA SER A 242 29.82 -8.12 10.92
C SER A 242 29.19 -8.28 12.29
N GLY A 243 27.96 -7.84 12.44
CA GLY A 243 27.24 -7.95 13.70
C GLY A 243 25.94 -7.20 13.67
N THR A 244 25.25 -7.24 14.80
CA THR A 244 23.96 -6.60 15.00
C THR A 244 24.15 -5.39 15.92
N ILE A 245 23.79 -4.21 15.45
CA ILE A 245 23.85 -2.96 16.22
C ILE A 245 22.44 -2.42 16.46
N ARG A 246 22.23 -1.79 17.61
CA ARG A 246 21.03 -1.00 17.91
C ARG A 246 21.43 0.47 17.86
N ALA A 247 20.94 1.21 16.88
CA ALA A 247 21.43 2.55 16.59
C ALA A 247 20.31 3.49 16.12
N ARG A 248 20.45 4.76 16.46
CA ARG A 248 19.55 5.84 16.03
C ARG A 248 19.98 6.37 14.67
N VAL A 249 19.03 6.50 13.75
CA VAL A 249 19.26 7.09 12.42
C VAL A 249 19.35 8.60 12.55
N SER A 250 20.52 9.16 12.25
CA SER A 250 20.79 10.60 12.36
C SER A 250 20.69 11.33 11.02
N ARG A 251 20.91 10.63 9.90
CA ARG A 251 20.80 11.14 8.53
C ARG A 251 20.26 10.04 7.62
N LEU A 252 19.52 10.44 6.59
CA LEU A 252 18.89 9.51 5.64
C LEU A 252 18.75 10.17 4.27
N VAL A 253 19.18 9.45 3.23
CA VAL A 253 18.89 9.75 1.82
C VAL A 253 18.37 8.46 1.17
N GLY A 254 17.28 8.54 0.41
CA GLY A 254 16.64 7.38 -0.21
C GLY A 254 16.62 7.43 -1.73
N SER A 255 16.62 6.26 -2.36
CA SER A 255 16.36 6.01 -3.78
C SER A 255 15.44 4.80 -3.93
N ALA A 256 15.09 4.43 -5.18
CA ALA A 256 14.33 3.20 -5.44
C ALA A 256 15.11 1.94 -5.03
N ASP A 257 16.45 1.96 -5.11
CA ASP A 257 17.31 0.82 -4.81
C ASP A 257 17.57 0.62 -3.32
N GLY A 258 17.25 1.61 -2.48
CA GLY A 258 17.48 1.53 -1.04
C GLY A 258 17.65 2.90 -0.38
N ARG A 259 18.23 2.88 0.83
CA ARG A 259 18.48 4.07 1.63
C ARG A 259 19.90 4.06 2.12
N ARG A 260 20.58 5.20 2.06
CA ARG A 260 21.86 5.41 2.73
C ARG A 260 21.61 6.17 4.02
N VAL A 261 22.11 5.65 5.13
CA VAL A 261 21.87 6.19 6.47
C VAL A 261 23.15 6.35 7.27
N ALA A 262 23.18 7.39 8.09
CA ALA A 262 24.17 7.51 9.17
C ALA A 262 23.52 7.11 10.49
N VAL A 263 24.03 6.06 11.13
CA VAL A 263 23.48 5.51 12.38
C VAL A 263 24.46 5.70 13.53
N ALA A 264 23.94 6.00 14.73
CA ALA A 264 24.74 6.22 15.93
C ALA A 264 24.17 5.46 17.13
N ASP A 265 25.01 4.75 17.87
CA ASP A 265 24.65 3.98 19.08
C ASP A 265 25.27 4.57 20.37
N GLY A 266 25.84 5.77 20.27
CA GLY A 266 26.59 6.43 21.35
C GLY A 266 28.07 6.08 21.41
N SER A 267 28.50 4.98 20.78
CA SER A 267 29.92 4.60 20.67
C SER A 267 30.60 5.20 19.43
N GLY A 268 29.83 5.49 18.38
CA GLY A 268 30.33 6.06 17.13
C GLY A 268 29.22 6.32 16.12
N VAL A 269 29.62 6.61 14.88
CA VAL A 269 28.71 6.79 13.73
C VAL A 269 29.15 5.85 12.61
N LEU A 270 28.19 5.11 12.04
CA LEU A 270 28.41 4.22 10.90
C LEU A 270 27.56 4.69 9.71
N ASP A 271 28.17 4.73 8.53
CA ASP A 271 27.48 4.96 7.26
C ASP A 271 27.11 3.63 6.61
N VAL A 272 25.80 3.42 6.44
CA VAL A 272 25.22 2.13 6.08
C VAL A 272 24.38 2.29 4.82
N TRP A 273 24.65 1.47 3.82
CA TRP A 273 23.74 1.23 2.72
C TRP A 273 22.70 0.19 3.13
N CYS A 274 21.42 0.53 3.02
CA CYS A 274 20.30 -0.37 3.28
C CYS A 274 19.58 -0.63 1.95
N PRO A 275 19.80 -1.78 1.29
CA PRO A 275 19.06 -2.15 0.09
C PRO A 275 17.54 -2.09 0.32
N SER A 276 16.76 -1.80 -0.72
CA SER A 276 15.30 -1.72 -0.64
C SER A 276 14.66 -2.99 -0.08
N ALA A 277 15.24 -4.16 -0.40
CA ALA A 277 14.81 -5.46 0.09
C ALA A 277 14.86 -5.64 1.62
N VAL A 278 15.67 -4.85 2.34
CA VAL A 278 15.76 -4.89 3.81
C VAL A 278 15.12 -3.68 4.48
N CYS A 279 14.51 -2.80 3.69
CA CYS A 279 14.03 -1.48 4.09
C CYS A 279 12.53 -1.43 4.42
N THR A 280 11.89 -2.59 4.63
CA THR A 280 10.43 -2.66 4.73
C THR A 280 9.88 -1.94 5.97
N TYR A 281 10.55 -2.08 7.12
CA TYR A 281 10.11 -1.46 8.38
C TYR A 281 10.80 -0.12 8.69
N GLY A 282 11.69 0.34 7.83
CA GLY A 282 12.59 1.46 8.06
C GLY A 282 13.84 1.34 7.18
N PRO A 283 14.93 2.07 7.41
CA PRO A 283 15.12 3.06 8.46
C PRO A 283 14.27 4.33 8.24
N VAL A 284 14.01 5.04 9.34
CA VAL A 284 13.35 6.37 9.38
C VAL A 284 14.25 7.30 10.19
N ILE A 285 14.39 8.55 9.73
CA ILE A 285 15.23 9.55 10.40
C ILE A 285 14.76 9.78 11.85
N GLU A 286 15.72 10.03 12.74
CA GLU A 286 15.56 10.26 14.18
C GLU A 286 15.01 9.10 15.00
N ARG A 287 14.74 7.95 14.40
CA ARG A 287 14.25 6.75 15.08
C ARG A 287 15.36 5.71 15.27
N GLU A 288 15.15 4.83 16.23
CA GLU A 288 16.07 3.74 16.55
C GLU A 288 15.67 2.46 15.84
N PHE A 289 16.68 1.73 15.35
CA PHE A 289 16.51 0.46 14.67
C PHE A 289 17.63 -0.49 15.07
N GLU A 290 17.37 -1.78 14.90
CA GLU A 290 18.38 -2.81 14.92
C GLU A 290 18.82 -3.10 13.49
N PHE A 291 20.14 -3.07 13.24
CA PHE A 291 20.73 -3.34 11.94
C PHE A 291 21.65 -4.54 12.04
N ASP A 292 21.43 -5.54 11.19
CA ASP A 292 22.48 -6.50 10.87
C ASP A 292 23.34 -5.89 9.78
N VAL A 293 24.64 -5.71 10.03
CA VAL A 293 25.54 -5.02 9.11
C VAL A 293 26.77 -5.87 8.78
N VAL A 294 27.25 -5.70 7.55
CA VAL A 294 28.58 -6.15 7.11
C VAL A 294 29.40 -4.92 6.77
N VAL A 295 30.49 -4.71 7.49
CA VAL A 295 31.37 -3.54 7.32
C VAL A 295 32.49 -3.88 6.34
N ARG A 296 32.77 -2.98 5.42
CA ARG A 296 33.86 -3.13 4.44
C ARG A 296 35.22 -3.06 5.14
N PRO A 297 36.23 -3.85 4.71
CA PRO A 297 37.60 -3.67 5.17
C PRO A 297 38.10 -2.25 4.86
N ALA A 298 38.77 -1.62 5.83
CA ALA A 298 39.23 -0.23 5.73
C ALA A 298 38.12 0.73 5.21
N PRO A 299 37.01 0.86 5.96
CA PRO A 299 35.84 1.57 5.48
C PRO A 299 36.16 3.05 5.17
N PRO A 300 35.61 3.62 4.08
CA PRO A 300 35.77 5.03 3.81
C PRO A 300 35.13 5.87 4.92
N ALA A 301 35.66 7.08 5.12
CA ALA A 301 35.00 8.05 5.98
C ALA A 301 33.61 8.40 5.39
N PRO A 302 32.58 8.57 6.24
CA PRO A 302 31.26 8.97 5.77
C PRO A 302 31.33 10.34 5.09
N PRO A 303 30.68 10.53 3.92
CA PRO A 303 30.60 11.85 3.32
C PRO A 303 29.78 12.78 4.21
N ASP A 304 30.20 14.05 4.32
CA ASP A 304 29.41 15.04 5.05
C ASP A 304 28.37 15.69 4.14
N TRP A 305 27.10 15.28 4.30
CA TRP A 305 25.96 15.80 3.52
C TRP A 305 25.29 17.04 4.12
N ALA A 306 25.72 17.46 5.32
CA ALA A 306 25.08 18.56 6.02
C ALA A 306 25.11 19.90 5.25
N PRO A 307 26.16 20.23 4.47
CA PRO A 307 26.15 21.41 3.61
C PRO A 307 25.04 21.36 2.54
N GLU A 308 24.92 20.24 1.82
CA GLU A 308 23.98 20.06 0.72
C GLU A 308 22.53 20.08 1.22
N HIS A 309 22.25 19.39 2.32
CA HIS A 309 20.92 19.42 2.95
C HIS A 309 20.49 20.85 3.35
N ARG A 310 21.41 21.64 3.93
CA ARG A 310 21.14 23.04 4.29
C ARG A 310 20.93 23.90 3.04
N GLU A 311 21.70 23.68 1.99
CA GLU A 311 21.53 24.39 0.73
C GLU A 311 20.17 24.11 0.09
N ILE A 312 19.75 22.84 0.03
CA ILE A 312 18.43 22.45 -0.48
C ILE A 312 17.32 23.18 0.29
N GLN A 313 17.38 23.15 1.63
CA GLN A 313 16.39 23.82 2.48
C GLN A 313 16.37 25.33 2.26
N GLN A 314 17.54 25.98 2.23
CA GLN A 314 17.65 27.42 2.02
C GLN A 314 17.10 27.82 0.64
N LYS A 315 17.50 27.11 -0.42
CA LYS A 315 17.03 27.36 -1.79
C LYS A 315 15.52 27.18 -1.94
N ALA A 316 14.95 26.17 -1.29
CA ALA A 316 13.51 25.97 -1.26
C ALA A 316 12.78 27.12 -0.55
N LEU A 317 13.32 27.61 0.58
CA LEU A 317 12.78 28.77 1.31
C LEU A 317 12.88 30.06 0.49
N ASP A 318 13.92 30.21 -0.31
CA ASP A 318 14.12 31.37 -1.20
C ASP A 318 13.33 31.27 -2.52
N HIS A 319 12.50 30.22 -2.68
CA HIS A 319 11.77 29.89 -3.91
C HIS A 319 12.65 29.67 -5.16
N ASP A 320 13.93 29.38 -4.98
CA ASP A 320 14.88 29.00 -6.03
C ASP A 320 14.81 27.48 -6.28
N LEU A 321 13.75 27.03 -6.97
CA LEU A 321 13.49 25.61 -7.21
C LEU A 321 14.58 24.96 -8.08
N ILE A 322 15.17 25.69 -9.03
CA ILE A 322 16.24 25.18 -9.89
C ILE A 322 17.50 24.97 -9.04
N GLY A 323 17.89 25.96 -8.23
CA GLY A 323 19.03 25.80 -7.32
C GLY A 323 18.84 24.68 -6.30
N ALA A 324 17.61 24.48 -5.81
CA ALA A 324 17.29 23.36 -4.94
C ALA A 324 17.46 22.00 -5.65
N GLN A 325 17.01 21.88 -6.90
CA GLN A 325 17.19 20.67 -7.71
C GLN A 325 18.67 20.36 -7.99
N ASP A 326 19.47 21.37 -8.30
CA ASP A 326 20.92 21.19 -8.51
C ASP A 326 21.62 20.72 -7.23
N ALA A 327 21.22 21.25 -6.06
CA ALA A 327 21.74 20.80 -4.77
C ALA A 327 21.31 19.36 -4.44
N VAL A 328 20.07 18.97 -4.78
CA VAL A 328 19.60 17.58 -4.68
C VAL A 328 20.45 16.66 -5.57
N ALA A 329 20.72 17.03 -6.81
CA ALA A 329 21.53 16.21 -7.72
C ALA A 329 22.95 15.97 -7.18
N ARG A 330 23.58 17.00 -6.58
CA ARG A 330 24.89 16.86 -5.92
C ARG A 330 24.82 15.94 -4.71
N LEU A 331 23.81 16.11 -3.86
CA LEU A 331 23.58 15.23 -2.72
C LEU A 331 23.45 13.77 -3.15
N TYR A 332 22.70 13.51 -4.23
CA TYR A 332 22.53 12.16 -4.77
C TYR A 332 23.83 11.57 -5.32
N SER A 333 24.60 12.35 -6.07
CA SER A 333 25.94 11.91 -6.53
C SER A 333 26.82 11.53 -5.33
N MET A 334 26.89 12.37 -4.30
CA MET A 334 27.65 12.07 -3.07
C MET A 334 27.14 10.81 -2.34
N ALA A 335 25.81 10.66 -2.24
CA ALA A 335 25.17 9.58 -1.50
C ALA A 335 25.20 8.24 -2.23
N PHE A 336 25.19 8.18 -3.57
CA PHE A 336 25.03 6.92 -4.30
C PHE A 336 26.21 6.57 -5.22
N GLU A 337 27.09 7.52 -5.57
CA GLU A 337 28.30 7.22 -6.37
C GLU A 337 29.51 6.89 -5.49
N THR A 338 29.42 7.08 -4.18
CA THR A 338 30.45 6.65 -3.23
C THR A 338 29.99 5.41 -2.46
N PRO A 339 30.87 4.41 -2.22
CA PRO A 339 30.49 3.23 -1.47
C PRO A 339 30.24 3.57 0.00
N ALA A 340 29.19 3.00 0.60
CA ALA A 340 28.96 3.10 2.04
C ALA A 340 29.99 2.26 2.83
N ALA A 341 30.26 2.66 4.07
CA ALA A 341 31.17 1.93 4.97
C ALA A 341 30.68 0.53 5.31
N ALA A 342 29.36 0.35 5.40
CA ALA A 342 28.71 -0.92 5.66
C ALA A 342 27.48 -1.13 4.77
N GLU A 343 27.04 -2.38 4.69
CA GLU A 343 25.78 -2.77 4.06
C GLU A 343 24.90 -3.48 5.09
N ALA A 344 23.63 -3.09 5.18
CA ALA A 344 22.66 -3.74 6.04
C ALA A 344 22.09 -4.98 5.34
N THR A 345 22.07 -6.10 6.06
CA THR A 345 21.43 -7.35 5.62
C THR A 345 20.06 -7.57 6.27
N ALA A 346 19.73 -6.79 7.30
CA ALA A 346 18.38 -6.65 7.86
C ALA A 346 18.24 -5.34 8.63
N VAL A 347 17.02 -4.78 8.65
CA VAL A 347 16.65 -3.62 9.48
C VAL A 347 15.37 -3.96 10.24
N ARG A 348 15.40 -3.84 11.57
CA ARG A 348 14.26 -4.14 12.44
C ARG A 348 13.88 -2.92 13.27
N PRO A 349 12.58 -2.59 13.38
CA PRO A 349 12.14 -1.48 14.21
C PRO A 349 12.39 -1.79 15.69
N VAL A 350 12.81 -0.77 16.43
CA VAL A 350 12.90 -0.82 17.89
C VAL A 350 11.77 0.06 18.44
N GLU A 351 11.01 -0.48 19.40
CA GLU A 351 9.89 0.22 20.05
C GLU A 351 10.32 1.44 20.86
#